data_AF-A0A6H1P4Z3-F1
#
_entry.id   AF-A0A6H1P4Z3-F1
#
_cell.length_a   1.000
_cell.length_b   1.000
_cell.length_c   1.000
_cell.angle_alpha   90.00
_cell.angle_beta   90.00
_cell.angle_gamma   90.00
#
_symmetry.space_group_name_H-M   'P 1'
#
loop_
_entity.id
_entity.type
_entity.pdbx_description
1 polymer ?
#
loop_
_entity_poly.entity_id
_entity_poly.type
_entity_poly.pdbx_seq_one_letter_code
_entity_poly.pdbx_strand_id
1 'polypeptide(L)'
;MALHNKPLPNDKRQLLEANNYEMYNLDLLRKVFPRIFAEHDCQFDRKQRKPQIRDIVALYFYLLSYVDGVHTRQDGTRSERFGASFPSIAKITDDLGIAEKRIKPLVDILEDNGLIRQKQVWNGKWYFVSFCPRISDDGYIVSADGEKVVPDYRDSH
;
A
#
# COMPACT_ATOMS: atom_id res chain seq x y z
N MET A 1 -7.80 -31.20 -12.70
CA MET A 1 -7.79 -29.73 -12.87
C MET A 1 -6.90 -29.16 -11.79
N ALA A 2 -5.67 -28.76 -12.14
CA ALA A 2 -4.72 -28.23 -11.17
C ALA A 2 -5.12 -26.80 -10.80
N LEU A 3 -5.49 -26.59 -9.54
CA LEU A 3 -5.56 -25.26 -8.94
C LEU A 3 -4.17 -24.62 -9.10
N HIS A 4 -4.05 -23.62 -9.97
CA HIS A 4 -2.90 -22.72 -9.98
C HIS A 4 -2.87 -22.02 -8.62
N ASN A 5 -2.09 -22.57 -7.69
CA ASN A 5 -1.67 -21.89 -6.48
C ASN A 5 -0.88 -20.64 -6.91
N LYS A 6 -1.56 -19.51 -7.07
CA LYS A 6 -0.89 -18.20 -7.09
C LYS A 6 -0.11 -18.10 -5.76
N PRO A 7 1.23 -17.94 -5.78
CA PRO A 7 2.06 -17.94 -4.59
C PRO A 7 1.61 -16.91 -3.54
N LEU A 8 1.90 -17.15 -2.26
CA LEU A 8 1.54 -16.24 -1.17
C LEU A 8 2.28 -14.90 -1.32
N PRO A 9 1.62 -13.78 -0.98
CA PRO A 9 2.25 -12.47 -1.06
C PRO A 9 3.26 -12.29 0.07
N ASN A 10 4.38 -11.62 -0.24
CA ASN A 10 5.42 -11.17 0.70
C ASN A 10 6.53 -12.17 1.11
N ASP A 11 6.67 -13.32 0.43
CA ASP A 11 7.83 -14.21 0.64
C ASP A 11 8.85 -14.09 -0.52
N LYS A 12 9.92 -13.32 -0.28
CA LYS A 12 11.02 -13.15 -1.24
C LYS A 12 11.66 -14.48 -1.65
N ARG A 13 11.69 -15.48 -0.76
CA ARG A 13 12.29 -16.79 -1.04
C ARG A 13 11.47 -17.53 -2.09
N GLN A 14 10.15 -17.57 -1.92
CA GLN A 14 9.26 -18.25 -2.87
C GLN A 14 9.18 -17.54 -4.22
N LEU A 15 9.25 -16.20 -4.24
CA LEU A 15 9.31 -15.43 -5.50
C LEU A 15 10.59 -15.74 -6.30
N LEU A 16 11.72 -15.89 -5.62
CA LEU A 16 12.98 -16.31 -6.24
C LEU A 16 12.90 -17.76 -6.73
N GLU A 17 12.30 -18.66 -5.95
CA GLU A 17 12.09 -20.06 -6.34
C GLU A 17 11.15 -20.23 -7.55
N ALA A 18 10.17 -19.33 -7.71
CA ALA A 18 9.23 -19.35 -8.82
C ALA A 18 9.78 -18.74 -10.13
N ASN A 19 11.04 -18.28 -10.17
CA ASN A 19 11.66 -17.58 -11.32
C ASN A 19 10.85 -16.36 -11.84
N ASN A 20 9.95 -15.81 -11.02
CA ASN A 20 9.07 -14.69 -11.33
C ASN A 20 9.46 -13.48 -10.47
N TYR A 21 10.75 -13.14 -10.46
CA TYR A 21 11.24 -12.01 -9.68
C TYR A 21 10.74 -10.69 -10.27
N GLU A 22 9.81 -10.04 -9.57
CA GLU A 22 9.47 -8.64 -9.80
C GLU A 22 10.03 -7.80 -8.65
N MET A 23 10.72 -6.70 -8.98
CA MET A 23 11.24 -5.77 -7.97
C MET A 23 10.09 -5.09 -7.19
N TYR A 24 8.95 -4.93 -7.84
CA TYR A 24 7.66 -4.54 -7.29
C TYR A 24 6.56 -5.18 -8.12
N ASN A 25 5.40 -5.47 -7.50
CA ASN A 25 4.31 -6.14 -8.18
C ASN A 25 3.72 -5.27 -9.31
N LEU A 26 3.87 -5.68 -10.58
CA LEU A 26 3.42 -4.92 -11.75
C LEU A 26 1.89 -4.79 -11.83
N ASP A 27 1.15 -5.75 -11.27
CA ASP A 27 -0.31 -5.70 -11.23
C ASP A 27 -0.82 -4.55 -10.35
N LEU A 28 -0.02 -4.00 -9.44
CA LEU A 28 -0.36 -2.77 -8.73
C LEU A 28 -0.56 -1.61 -9.71
N LEU A 29 0.40 -1.41 -10.62
CA LEU A 29 0.36 -0.34 -11.61
C LEU A 29 -0.65 -0.62 -12.72
N ARG A 30 -0.85 -1.88 -13.09
CA ARG A 30 -1.69 -2.28 -14.23
C ARG A 30 -3.16 -2.47 -13.89
N LYS A 31 -3.48 -2.81 -12.65
CA LYS A 31 -4.85 -3.17 -12.23
C LYS A 31 -5.31 -2.38 -11.02
N VAL A 32 -4.53 -2.39 -9.93
CA VAL A 32 -4.98 -1.82 -8.64
C VAL A 32 -5.12 -0.31 -8.70
N PHE A 33 -4.05 0.43 -9.04
CA PHE A 33 -4.11 1.89 -9.11
C PHE A 33 -5.10 2.41 -10.17
N PRO A 34 -5.17 1.84 -11.39
CA PRO A 34 -6.21 2.21 -12.36
C PRO A 34 -7.64 2.04 -11.82
N ARG A 35 -7.89 0.93 -11.10
CA ARG A 35 -9.19 0.65 -10.48
C ARG A 35 -9.51 1.66 -9.37
N ILE A 36 -8.56 1.96 -8.48
CA ILE A 36 -8.69 2.99 -7.44
C ILE A 36 -8.97 4.37 -8.05
N PHE A 37 -8.28 4.74 -9.13
CA PHE A 37 -8.53 6.02 -9.82
C PHE A 37 -9.93 6.10 -10.37
N ALA A 38 -10.42 5.02 -10.99
CA ALA A 38 -11.78 4.96 -11.53
C ALA A 38 -12.83 5.06 -10.40
N GLU A 39 -12.65 4.31 -9.31
CA GLU A 39 -13.55 4.34 -8.14
C GLU A 39 -13.59 5.74 -7.51
N HIS A 40 -12.43 6.36 -7.26
CA HIS A 40 -12.33 7.72 -6.74
C HIS A 40 -13.05 8.72 -7.65
N ASP A 41 -12.79 8.67 -8.96
CA ASP A 41 -13.36 9.61 -9.91
C ASP A 41 -14.88 9.49 -10.08
N CYS A 42 -15.44 8.31 -9.82
CA CYS A 42 -16.88 8.05 -9.85
C CYS A 42 -17.62 8.62 -8.63
N GLN A 43 -16.94 8.94 -7.53
CA GLN A 43 -17.54 9.54 -6.35
C GLN A 43 -17.90 11.03 -6.53
N PHE A 44 -17.35 11.68 -7.56
CA PHE A 44 -17.54 13.10 -7.81
C PHE A 44 -18.38 13.33 -9.06
N ASP A 45 -19.36 14.23 -8.96
CA ASP A 45 -20.13 14.66 -10.12
C ASP A 45 -19.23 15.30 -11.19
N ARG A 46 -19.64 15.21 -12.46
CA ARG A 46 -18.92 15.83 -13.60
C ARG A 46 -18.67 17.33 -13.45
N LYS A 47 -19.47 18.02 -12.63
CA LYS A 47 -19.37 19.47 -12.39
C LYS A 47 -18.46 19.82 -11.20
N GLN A 48 -18.08 18.85 -10.38
CA GLN A 48 -17.25 19.07 -9.20
C GLN A 48 -15.77 19.00 -9.56
N ARG A 49 -14.96 19.85 -8.91
CA ARG A 49 -13.50 19.76 -9.03
C ARG A 49 -13.02 18.53 -8.28
N LYS A 50 -12.57 17.52 -9.03
CA LYS A 50 -12.00 16.29 -8.48
C LYS A 50 -10.70 16.56 -7.72
N PRO A 51 -10.55 16.06 -6.49
CA PRO A 51 -9.25 16.03 -5.81
C PRO A 51 -8.22 15.27 -6.65
N GLN A 52 -6.95 15.70 -6.60
CA GLN A 52 -5.88 14.97 -7.26
C GLN A 52 -5.56 13.70 -6.46
N ILE A 53 -5.72 12.52 -7.08
CA ILE A 53 -5.40 11.22 -6.46
C ILE A 53 -4.06 10.62 -6.95
N ARG A 54 -3.54 11.07 -8.09
CA ARG A 54 -2.37 10.46 -8.77
C ARG A 54 -1.12 10.29 -7.90
N ASP A 55 -0.94 11.16 -6.92
CA ASP A 55 0.22 11.14 -6.02
C ASP A 55 0.22 9.93 -5.08
N ILE A 56 -0.90 9.19 -4.99
CA ILE A 56 -1.01 7.95 -4.20
C ILE A 56 0.03 6.89 -4.62
N VAL A 57 0.39 6.85 -5.91
CA VAL A 57 1.38 5.91 -6.44
C VAL A 57 2.77 6.26 -5.92
N ALA A 58 3.16 7.53 -6.05
CA ALA A 58 4.43 8.03 -5.55
C ALA A 58 4.53 7.86 -4.03
N LEU A 59 3.45 8.16 -3.29
CA LEU A 59 3.39 7.98 -1.85
C LEU A 59 3.57 6.50 -1.44
N TYR A 60 2.90 5.57 -2.11
CA TYR A 60 3.05 4.13 -1.84
C TYR A 60 4.50 3.67 -2.01
N PHE A 61 5.13 3.98 -3.15
CA PHE A 61 6.52 3.59 -3.41
C PHE A 61 7.52 4.31 -2.50
N TYR A 62 7.24 5.56 -2.15
CA TYR A 62 8.02 6.29 -1.16
C TYR A 62 7.97 5.57 0.19
N LEU A 63 6.78 5.26 0.72
CA LEU A 63 6.66 4.51 1.98
C LEU A 63 7.38 3.16 1.90
N LEU A 64 7.25 2.45 0.78
CA LEU A 64 7.93 1.17 0.54
C LEU A 64 9.45 1.27 0.63
N SER A 65 10.03 2.35 0.11
CA SER A 65 11.49 2.58 0.13
C SER A 65 12.06 2.87 1.52
N TYR A 66 11.23 3.26 2.48
CA TYR A 66 11.61 3.57 3.86
C TYR A 66 11.31 2.44 4.86
N VAL A 67 10.95 1.25 4.38
CA VAL A 67 10.67 0.09 5.25
C VAL A 67 11.94 -0.34 6.00
N ASP A 68 11.83 -0.44 7.33
CA ASP A 68 12.91 -0.90 8.19
C ASP A 68 13.08 -2.43 8.11
N GLY A 69 14.24 -2.85 7.62
CA GLY A 69 14.61 -4.26 7.46
C GLY A 69 15.23 -4.91 8.70
N VAL A 70 15.40 -4.19 9.82
CA VAL A 70 16.03 -4.73 11.03
C VAL A 70 15.05 -5.62 11.78
N HIS A 71 15.12 -6.94 11.54
CA HIS A 71 14.27 -7.92 12.22
C HIS A 71 14.65 -8.13 13.70
N THR A 72 15.95 -8.32 13.96
CA THR A 72 16.50 -8.61 15.30
C THR A 72 17.50 -7.52 15.66
N ARG A 73 17.38 -6.97 16.87
CA ARG A 73 18.28 -5.95 17.40
C ARG A 73 19.61 -6.58 17.87
N GLN A 74 20.59 -5.74 18.14
CA GLN A 74 21.90 -6.18 18.64
C GLN A 74 21.83 -6.94 19.97
N ASP A 75 20.82 -6.66 20.79
CA ASP A 75 20.55 -7.34 22.06
C ASP A 75 19.80 -8.67 21.91
N GLY A 76 19.52 -9.12 20.68
CA GLY A 76 18.81 -10.36 20.38
C GLY A 76 17.28 -10.25 20.43
N THR A 77 16.72 -9.09 20.79
CA THR A 77 15.26 -8.89 20.83
C THR A 77 14.68 -8.61 19.43
N ARG A 78 13.40 -8.96 19.24
CA ARG A 78 12.68 -8.66 17.98
C ARG A 78 12.38 -7.18 17.88
N SER A 79 12.66 -6.58 16.73
CA SER A 79 12.32 -5.18 16.48
C SER A 79 10.82 -5.02 16.20
N GLU A 80 10.14 -4.20 16.99
CA GLU A 80 8.75 -3.80 16.72
C GLU A 80 8.59 -2.97 15.44
N ARG A 81 9.68 -2.37 14.95
CA ARG A 81 9.71 -1.55 13.74
C ARG A 81 9.95 -2.37 12.48
N PHE A 82 10.28 -3.66 12.62
CA PHE A 82 10.54 -4.50 11.46
C PHE A 82 9.34 -4.48 10.50
N GLY A 83 9.58 -4.13 9.24
CA GLY A 83 8.55 -4.00 8.22
C GLY A 83 7.75 -2.69 8.26
N ALA A 84 8.05 -1.78 9.19
CA ALA A 84 7.41 -0.46 9.26
C ALA A 84 8.21 0.58 8.49
N SER A 85 7.49 1.50 7.86
CA SER A 85 7.98 2.78 7.35
C SER A 85 7.49 3.88 8.26
N PHE A 86 8.32 4.88 8.58
CA PHE A 86 7.99 5.94 9.53
C PHE A 86 8.48 7.35 9.14
N PRO A 87 8.40 7.76 7.85
CA PRO A 87 8.68 9.14 7.49
C PRO A 87 7.64 10.09 8.11
N SER A 88 8.10 11.26 8.55
CA SER A 88 7.21 12.31 9.05
C SER A 88 6.41 12.94 7.90
N ILE A 89 5.27 13.56 8.23
CA ILE A 89 4.45 14.30 7.26
C ILE A 89 5.27 15.42 6.58
N ALA A 90 6.10 16.13 7.36
CA ALA A 90 7.01 17.14 6.83
C ALA A 90 7.96 16.54 5.81
N LYS A 91 8.59 15.40 6.13
CA LYS A 91 9.52 14.74 5.21
C LYS A 91 8.83 14.25 3.93
N ILE A 92 7.61 13.71 4.02
CA ILE A 92 6.82 13.32 2.84
C ILE A 92 6.52 14.55 1.98
N THR A 93 6.15 15.67 2.61
CA THR A 93 5.85 16.93 1.92
C THR A 93 7.07 17.45 1.18
N ASP A 94 8.22 17.50 1.86
CA ASP A 94 9.47 18.01 1.31
C ASP A 94 10.00 17.14 0.16
N ASP A 95 9.97 15.81 0.33
CA ASP A 95 10.54 14.88 -0.66
C ASP A 95 9.64 14.70 -1.90
N LEU A 96 8.30 14.74 -1.74
CA LEU A 96 7.36 14.46 -2.83
C LEU A 96 6.64 15.71 -3.38
N GLY A 97 6.74 16.86 -2.71
CA GLY A 97 5.99 18.07 -3.07
C GLY A 97 4.47 17.95 -2.86
N ILE A 98 4.03 16.95 -2.09
CA ILE A 98 2.61 16.74 -1.77
C ILE A 98 2.24 17.67 -0.62
N ALA A 99 1.26 18.55 -0.83
CA ALA A 99 0.77 19.41 0.23
C ALA A 99 0.31 18.59 1.45
N GLU A 100 0.73 18.98 2.66
CA GLU A 100 0.49 18.26 3.92
C GLU A 100 -0.96 17.78 4.08
N LYS A 101 -1.93 18.67 3.84
CA LYS A 101 -3.38 18.37 3.94
C LYS A 101 -3.87 17.24 3.02
N ARG A 102 -3.11 16.89 1.98
CA ARG A 102 -3.43 15.80 1.03
C ARG A 102 -2.85 14.46 1.45
N ILE A 103 -1.87 14.44 2.35
CA ILE A 103 -1.20 13.19 2.75
C ILE A 103 -2.19 12.26 3.44
N LYS A 104 -2.95 12.75 4.44
CA LYS A 104 -3.92 11.91 5.16
C LYS A 104 -4.95 11.24 4.23
N PRO A 105 -5.68 11.97 3.35
CA PRO A 105 -6.60 11.32 2.41
C PRO A 105 -5.94 10.27 1.51
N LEU A 106 -4.72 10.51 1.03
CA LEU A 106 -4.02 9.53 0.18
C LEU A 106 -3.61 8.28 0.97
N VAL A 107 -3.16 8.47 2.22
CA VAL A 107 -2.83 7.37 3.13
C VAL A 107 -4.07 6.55 3.47
N ASP A 108 -5.20 7.20 3.75
CA ASP A 108 -6.45 6.51 4.08
C ASP A 108 -6.91 5.65 2.88
N ILE A 109 -6.87 6.18 1.65
CA ILE A 109 -7.19 5.40 0.43
C ILE A 109 -6.25 4.19 0.28
N LEU A 110 -4.97 4.32 0.59
CA LEU A 110 -4.03 3.19 0.56
C LEU A 110 -4.40 2.13 1.61
N GLU A 111 -4.80 2.54 2.81
CA GLU A 111 -5.19 1.62 3.88
C GLU A 111 -6.51 0.90 3.55
N ASP A 112 -7.52 1.61 3.09
CA ASP A 112 -8.83 1.05 2.72
C ASP A 112 -8.71 0.02 1.58
N ASN A 113 -7.71 0.17 0.72
CA ASN A 113 -7.40 -0.77 -0.35
C ASN A 113 -6.40 -1.87 0.05
N GLY A 114 -5.99 -1.94 1.32
CA GLY A 114 -5.08 -2.96 1.84
C GLY A 114 -3.64 -2.84 1.34
N LEU A 115 -3.25 -1.68 0.80
CA LEU A 115 -1.89 -1.42 0.33
C LEU A 115 -0.95 -1.04 1.47
N ILE A 116 -1.48 -0.49 2.55
CA ILE A 116 -0.76 -0.23 3.80
C ILE A 116 -1.63 -0.60 5.01
N ARG A 117 -1.00 -0.70 6.19
CA ARG A 117 -1.68 -0.56 7.49
C ARG A 117 -1.03 0.53 8.32
N GLN A 118 -1.83 1.36 8.96
CA GLN A 118 -1.38 2.42 9.83
C GLN A 118 -1.31 1.93 11.29
N LYS A 119 -0.29 2.36 12.02
CA LYS A 119 -0.20 2.21 13.48
C LYS A 119 0.18 3.54 14.09
N GLN A 120 -0.71 4.10 14.91
CA GLN A 120 -0.40 5.28 15.70
C GLN A 120 0.56 4.89 16.84
N VAL A 121 1.64 5.65 16.99
CA VAL A 121 2.59 5.51 18.10
C VAL A 121 2.76 6.87 18.78
N TRP A 122 3.36 6.86 19.97
CA TRP A 122 3.51 8.06 20.79
C TRP A 122 4.28 9.20 20.08
N ASN A 123 5.20 8.87 19.17
CA ASN A 123 6.05 9.82 18.46
C ASN A 123 5.75 9.92 16.95
N GLY A 124 4.55 9.52 16.51
CA GLY A 124 4.16 9.64 15.11
C GLY A 124 3.36 8.45 14.62
N LYS A 125 3.55 8.10 13.35
CA LYS A 125 2.78 7.06 12.68
C LYS A 125 3.72 6.10 11.95
N TRP A 126 3.40 4.81 12.05
CA TRP A 126 4.06 3.76 11.29
C TRP A 126 3.13 3.27 10.17
N TYR A 127 3.72 2.99 9.03
CA TYR A 127 3.06 2.46 7.84
C TYR A 127 3.65 1.11 7.49
N PHE A 128 2.84 0.05 7.53
CA PHE A 128 3.23 -1.29 7.12
C PHE A 128 2.79 -1.51 5.68
N VAL A 129 3.73 -1.46 4.74
CA VAL A 129 3.43 -1.50 3.31
C VAL A 129 3.32 -2.94 2.80
N SER A 130 2.31 -3.22 2.00
CA SER A 130 2.14 -4.51 1.33
C SER A 130 3.10 -4.60 0.14
N PHE A 131 4.24 -5.28 0.29
CA PHE A 131 5.35 -5.28 -0.69
C PHE A 131 5.05 -6.07 -1.96
N CYS A 132 4.30 -7.17 -1.87
CA CYS A 132 3.95 -8.00 -3.02
C CYS A 132 2.58 -8.64 -2.84
N PRO A 133 1.47 -7.86 -2.79
CA PRO A 133 0.15 -8.41 -2.51
C PRO A 133 -0.32 -9.36 -3.60
N ARG A 134 -1.23 -10.28 -3.25
CA ARG A 134 -2.00 -11.02 -4.25
C ARG A 134 -3.06 -10.10 -4.82
N ILE A 135 -3.21 -10.14 -6.14
CA ILE A 135 -4.13 -9.26 -6.85
C ILE A 135 -5.10 -10.13 -7.66
N SER A 136 -6.39 -9.85 -7.50
CA SER A 136 -7.46 -10.44 -8.30
C SER A 136 -7.46 -9.85 -9.71
N ASP A 137 -8.15 -10.51 -10.63
CA ASP A 137 -8.15 -10.07 -12.04
C ASP A 137 -8.80 -8.70 -12.24
N ASP A 138 -9.78 -8.35 -11.39
CA ASP A 138 -10.41 -7.03 -11.32
C ASP A 138 -9.65 -6.02 -10.44
N GLY A 139 -8.44 -6.36 -10.00
CA GLY A 139 -7.52 -5.40 -9.40
C GLY A 139 -7.73 -5.13 -7.91
N TYR A 140 -8.33 -6.05 -7.14
CA TYR A 140 -8.39 -5.99 -5.68
C TYR A 140 -7.23 -6.73 -5.03
N ILE A 141 -6.79 -6.22 -3.88
CA ILE A 141 -5.88 -6.96 -3.02
C ILE A 141 -6.63 -8.16 -2.45
N VAL A 142 -5.98 -9.32 -2.42
CA VAL A 142 -6.53 -10.55 -1.85
C VAL A 142 -5.83 -10.83 -0.51
N SER A 143 -6.64 -11.02 0.54
CA SER A 143 -6.19 -11.32 1.89
C SER A 143 -5.53 -12.69 1.99
N ALA A 144 -4.98 -13.01 3.17
CA ALA A 144 -4.43 -14.34 3.44
C ALA A 144 -5.50 -15.44 3.32
N ASP A 145 -6.75 -15.13 3.63
CA ASP A 145 -7.90 -16.05 3.58
C ASP A 145 -8.50 -16.20 2.18
N GLY A 146 -7.97 -15.47 1.19
CA GLY A 146 -8.45 -15.52 -0.20
C GLY A 146 -9.59 -14.55 -0.51
N GLU A 147 -9.97 -13.69 0.43
CA GLU A 147 -11.03 -12.70 0.25
C GLU A 147 -10.50 -11.39 -0.35
N LYS A 148 -11.33 -10.70 -1.12
CA LYS A 148 -10.99 -9.37 -1.66
C LYS A 148 -11.07 -8.33 -0.55
N VAL A 149 -10.05 -7.50 -0.43
CA VAL A 149 -10.08 -6.28 0.38
C VAL A 149 -10.84 -5.23 -0.41
N VAL A 150 -12.13 -5.05 -0.08
CA VAL A 150 -13.00 -4.06 -0.70
C VAL A 150 -13.06 -2.83 0.22
N PRO A 151 -12.63 -1.64 -0.25
CA PRO A 151 -12.72 -0.41 0.52
C PRO A 151 -14.18 -0.05 0.83
N ASP A 152 -14.46 0.37 2.07
CA ASP A 152 -15.78 0.88 2.45
C ASP A 152 -15.84 2.39 2.26
N TYR A 153 -16.45 2.83 1.16
CA TYR A 153 -16.57 4.25 0.81
C TYR A 153 -17.70 4.98 1.54
N ARG A 154 -18.44 4.33 2.43
CA ARG A 154 -19.67 4.89 3.02
C ARG A 154 -19.43 6.03 4.01
N ASP A 155 -18.21 6.15 4.55
CA ASP A 155 -17.90 7.11 5.64
C ASP A 155 -16.97 8.27 5.21
N SER A 156 -16.72 8.46 3.91
CA SER A 156 -15.72 9.42 3.41
C SER A 156 -16.26 10.81 2.98
N HIS A 157 -17.44 11.22 3.45
CA HIS A 157 -18.06 12.52 3.08
C HIS A 157 -18.38 13.40 4.29
#